data_AF-A0A9D9QD67-F1
#
_entry.id   AF-A0A9D9QD67-F1
#
_cell.length_a   1.000
_cell.length_b   1.000
_cell.length_c   1.000
_cell.angle_alpha   90.00
_cell.angle_beta   90.00
_cell.angle_gamma   90.00
#
_symmetry.space_group_name_H-M   'P 1'
#
loop_
_entity.id
_entity.type
_entity.pdbx_description
1 polymer ?
#
loop_
_entity_poly.entity_id
_entity_poly.type
_entity_poly.pdbx_seq_one_letter_code
_entity_poly.pdbx_strand_id
1 'polypeptide(L)'
;MKQYIKSILAIGLALSVACACNKQGSDIPAPAQKITVSATLPDALTRVAAADREGAEGLSWAWEEGDAINLIGSTSSVLSINEGFTAKKATFSGKPATGDVFSIVYPGSMNLPDLEALSFAEQAQKSASSKDHLQYFAALQGLKSISSFEFSPAWAGSNGATFKQGGVIKISAIMPAGTEKVNRVTIKASAPVFHSGNGDAMTDAISVAIEDGTLPADKALTAWLMTSWHDDAIPAGTTLQLVAAAGDDNWLCDLTLAEAKTIKAGFVNSLSIAADNWYNTGRYSGGAGTEASPWIITKSEQMLYIKEDLVADEIRYFKLGADIDMSGISGW
;
A
#
# COMPACT_ATOMS: atom_id res chain seq x y z
N MET A 1 1.85 -36.46 -72.40
CA MET A 1 0.71 -37.40 -72.28
C MET A 1 0.69 -37.88 -70.84
N LYS A 2 -0.31 -37.73 -69.97
CA LYS A 2 -1.65 -37.08 -69.84
C LYS A 2 -1.85 -37.06 -68.29
N GLN A 3 -2.01 -35.91 -67.62
CA GLN A 3 -3.26 -35.20 -67.26
C GLN A 3 -3.75 -35.41 -65.79
N TYR A 4 -3.58 -34.34 -64.99
CA TYR A 4 -4.42 -33.73 -63.92
C TYR A 4 -5.13 -34.49 -62.76
N ILE A 5 -4.75 -34.07 -61.53
CA ILE A 5 -5.52 -33.55 -60.35
C ILE A 5 -6.90 -34.17 -59.97
N LYS A 6 -7.07 -34.52 -58.66
CA LYS A 6 -8.09 -33.96 -57.72
C LYS A 6 -8.12 -34.62 -56.33
N SER A 7 -8.17 -33.78 -55.29
CA SER A 7 -8.54 -34.05 -53.88
C SER A 7 -10.05 -34.35 -53.71
N ILE A 8 -10.46 -34.94 -52.57
CA ILE A 8 -11.78 -34.83 -51.85
C ILE A 8 -11.74 -35.81 -50.63
N LEU A 9 -11.79 -35.32 -49.38
CA LEU A 9 -12.94 -35.24 -48.43
C LEU A 9 -13.61 -36.59 -48.06
N ALA A 10 -13.70 -36.90 -46.77
CA ALA A 10 -14.54 -37.96 -46.24
C ALA A 10 -15.48 -37.43 -45.13
N ILE A 11 -16.77 -37.65 -45.34
CA ILE A 11 -17.92 -37.42 -44.46
C ILE A 11 -18.32 -38.76 -43.84
N GLY A 12 -18.77 -38.78 -42.59
CA GLY A 12 -19.36 -39.96 -41.95
C GLY A 12 -20.44 -39.61 -40.89
N LEU A 13 -21.70 -39.66 -41.34
CA LEU A 13 -22.96 -39.86 -40.59
C LEU A 13 -22.95 -41.26 -39.89
N ALA A 14 -23.79 -41.69 -38.93
CA ALA A 14 -25.20 -41.43 -38.61
C ALA A 14 -25.72 -42.22 -37.36
N LEU A 15 -26.83 -41.73 -36.78
CA LEU A 15 -28.06 -42.37 -36.22
C LEU A 15 -28.15 -43.27 -34.95
N SER A 16 -28.85 -42.71 -33.94
CA SER A 16 -30.00 -43.17 -33.11
C SER A 16 -30.32 -44.64 -32.80
N VAL A 17 -30.58 -44.96 -31.51
CA VAL A 17 -31.71 -45.79 -31.03
C VAL A 17 -32.14 -45.35 -29.61
N ALA A 18 -33.45 -45.13 -29.41
CA ALA A 18 -34.08 -44.99 -28.10
C ALA A 18 -34.39 -46.38 -27.51
N CYS A 19 -33.90 -46.67 -26.30
CA CYS A 19 -34.33 -47.79 -25.48
C CYS A 19 -34.74 -47.27 -24.11
N ALA A 20 -36.03 -47.41 -23.78
CA ALA A 20 -36.54 -47.24 -22.43
C ALA A 20 -36.12 -48.45 -21.60
N CYS A 21 -35.21 -48.25 -20.66
CA CYS A 21 -34.91 -49.17 -19.57
C CYS A 21 -34.90 -48.37 -18.27
N ASN A 22 -35.91 -48.59 -17.42
CA ASN A 22 -35.85 -48.22 -16.01
C ASN A 22 -34.67 -48.97 -15.37
N LYS A 23 -33.54 -48.28 -15.22
CA LYS A 23 -32.48 -48.66 -14.30
C LYS A 23 -32.39 -47.57 -13.23
N GLN A 24 -32.63 -48.01 -12.01
CA GLN A 24 -32.35 -47.37 -10.74
C GLN A 24 -31.09 -46.49 -10.88
N GLY A 25 -31.30 -45.18 -10.97
CA GLY A 25 -30.23 -44.22 -11.11
C GLY A 25 -29.36 -44.29 -9.88
N SER A 26 -28.13 -44.76 -10.03
CA SER A 26 -27.06 -44.35 -9.13
C SER A 26 -27.05 -42.83 -9.19
N ASP A 27 -27.37 -42.16 -8.09
CA ASP A 27 -27.13 -40.73 -7.89
C ASP A 27 -25.62 -40.48 -7.99
N ILE A 28 -25.11 -40.42 -9.22
CA ILE A 28 -23.86 -39.76 -9.51
C ILE A 28 -24.22 -38.28 -9.41
N PRO A 29 -23.71 -37.53 -8.42
CA PRO A 29 -23.94 -36.10 -8.35
C PRO A 29 -23.55 -35.50 -9.71
N ALA A 30 -24.46 -34.76 -10.34
CA ALA A 30 -24.14 -34.02 -11.55
C ALA A 30 -22.82 -33.25 -11.31
N PRO A 31 -21.87 -33.25 -12.27
CA PRO A 31 -20.61 -32.57 -12.08
C PRO A 31 -20.88 -31.14 -11.63
N ALA A 32 -20.32 -30.76 -10.48
CA ALA A 32 -20.56 -29.44 -9.89
C ALA A 32 -20.28 -28.37 -10.95
N GLN A 33 -21.32 -27.62 -11.32
CA GLN A 33 -21.22 -26.59 -12.34
C GLN A 33 -20.11 -25.62 -11.94
N LYS A 34 -19.12 -25.45 -12.82
CA LYS A 34 -18.05 -24.48 -12.65
C LYS A 34 -18.24 -23.33 -13.63
N ILE A 35 -17.86 -22.13 -13.21
CA ILE A 35 -17.73 -20.97 -14.09
C ILE A 35 -16.25 -20.65 -14.27
N THR A 36 -15.93 -19.96 -15.37
CA THR A 36 -14.61 -19.41 -15.62
C THR A 36 -14.73 -17.92 -15.86
N VAL A 37 -13.83 -17.15 -15.25
CA VAL A 37 -13.78 -15.70 -15.34
C VAL A 37 -12.39 -15.28 -15.79
N SER A 38 -12.29 -14.46 -16.83
CA SER A 38 -11.00 -13.92 -17.30
C SER A 38 -10.67 -12.62 -16.58
N ALA A 39 -9.45 -12.50 -16.05
CA ALA A 39 -8.95 -11.29 -15.42
C ALA A 39 -7.75 -10.72 -16.18
N THR A 40 -7.73 -9.40 -16.32
CA THR A 40 -6.55 -8.67 -16.81
C THR A 40 -6.12 -7.63 -15.77
N LEU A 41 -4.80 -7.44 -15.62
CA LEU A 41 -4.25 -6.30 -14.90
C LEU A 41 -3.87 -5.21 -15.92
N PRO A 42 -4.16 -3.93 -15.66
CA PRO A 42 -3.87 -2.86 -16.61
C PRO A 42 -2.36 -2.74 -16.90
N ASP A 43 -2.03 -2.42 -18.16
CA ASP A 43 -0.65 -2.15 -18.61
C ASP A 43 -0.06 -0.88 -17.96
N ALA A 44 -0.94 0.04 -17.55
CA ALA A 44 -0.61 1.37 -17.02
C ALA A 44 -0.39 1.42 -15.50
N LEU A 45 -0.36 0.28 -14.79
CA LEU A 45 0.24 0.26 -13.45
C LEU A 45 1.77 0.36 -13.61
N THR A 46 2.29 1.57 -13.45
CA THR A 46 3.69 1.91 -13.69
C THR A 46 4.64 1.19 -12.73
N ARG A 47 5.44 0.28 -13.31
CA ARG A 47 6.76 -0.29 -12.91
C ARG A 47 7.30 0.07 -11.52
N VAL A 48 7.56 -0.96 -10.70
CA VAL A 48 8.78 -1.04 -9.88
C VAL A 48 9.79 -1.85 -10.69
N ALA A 49 10.72 -1.18 -11.36
CA ALA A 49 11.93 -1.80 -11.87
C ALA A 49 13.07 -0.82 -11.71
N ALA A 50 14.14 -1.28 -11.08
CA ALA A 50 15.38 -0.56 -10.75
C ALA A 50 15.83 0.39 -11.87
N ALA A 51 15.44 1.65 -11.77
CA ALA A 51 16.07 2.82 -12.37
C ALA A 51 15.27 4.03 -11.89
N ASP A 52 15.88 4.79 -10.99
CA ASP A 52 15.35 6.01 -10.40
C ASP A 52 14.80 6.97 -11.46
N ARG A 53 13.51 7.27 -11.36
CA ARG A 53 12.90 8.48 -11.93
C ARG A 53 11.87 9.01 -10.94
N GLU A 54 12.04 10.27 -10.55
CA GLU A 54 11.02 11.03 -9.82
C GLU A 54 9.71 11.08 -10.63
N GLY A 55 8.58 10.90 -9.94
CA GLY A 55 7.23 10.98 -10.52
C GLY A 55 6.64 9.62 -10.91
N ALA A 56 5.71 9.13 -10.07
CA ALA A 56 4.89 7.92 -10.21
C ALA A 56 5.57 6.58 -9.82
N GLU A 57 5.81 6.40 -8.53
CA GLU A 57 6.00 5.07 -7.96
C GLU A 57 4.62 4.39 -7.90
N GLY A 58 4.45 3.22 -8.54
CA GLY A 58 3.23 2.40 -8.48
C GLY A 58 3.43 1.09 -7.71
N LEU A 59 2.36 0.52 -7.17
CA LEU A 59 2.35 -0.85 -6.66
C LEU A 59 2.44 -1.82 -7.85
N SER A 60 3.53 -2.57 -7.96
CA SER A 60 3.68 -3.60 -8.99
C SER A 60 3.08 -4.91 -8.50
N TRP A 61 1.91 -5.25 -9.02
CA TRP A 61 1.28 -6.55 -8.78
C TRP A 61 1.25 -7.38 -10.07
N ALA A 62 1.41 -8.69 -9.89
CA ALA A 62 1.35 -9.72 -10.92
C ALA A 62 0.53 -10.88 -10.37
N TRP A 63 -0.18 -11.58 -11.25
CA TRP A 63 -0.79 -12.84 -10.88
C TRP A 63 0.28 -13.88 -10.56
N GLU A 64 0.04 -14.64 -9.50
CA GLU A 64 0.90 -15.72 -9.05
C GLU A 64 0.12 -17.03 -8.89
N GLU A 65 0.85 -18.13 -8.84
CA GLU A 65 0.25 -19.44 -8.60
C GLU A 65 -0.42 -19.43 -7.21
N GLY A 66 -1.66 -19.93 -7.14
CA GLY A 66 -2.43 -19.95 -5.91
C GLY A 66 -3.27 -18.69 -5.65
N ASP A 67 -3.14 -17.65 -6.49
CA ASP A 67 -4.03 -16.49 -6.41
C ASP A 67 -5.50 -16.89 -6.54
N ALA A 68 -6.35 -16.18 -5.81
CA ALA A 68 -7.79 -16.36 -5.84
C ALA A 68 -8.52 -15.03 -5.73
N ILE A 69 -9.77 -15.02 -6.18
CA ILE A 69 -10.71 -13.91 -6.01
C ILE A 69 -11.96 -14.40 -5.31
N ASN A 70 -12.59 -13.51 -4.54
CA ASN A 70 -13.90 -13.78 -3.95
C ASN A 70 -14.97 -13.10 -4.80
N LEU A 71 -15.79 -13.91 -5.44
CA LEU A 71 -16.95 -13.49 -6.21
C LEU A 71 -18.18 -13.46 -5.30
N ILE A 72 -18.75 -12.28 -5.10
CA ILE A 72 -19.84 -12.04 -4.15
C ILE A 72 -21.08 -11.59 -4.91
N GLY A 73 -22.14 -12.37 -4.85
CA GLY A 73 -23.50 -11.97 -5.25
C GLY A 73 -24.46 -12.14 -4.06
N SER A 74 -25.64 -12.72 -4.28
CA SER A 74 -26.50 -13.23 -3.20
C SER A 74 -25.87 -14.41 -2.45
N THR A 75 -24.96 -15.14 -3.11
CA THR A 75 -24.04 -16.08 -2.49
C THR A 75 -22.61 -15.70 -2.84
N SER A 76 -21.64 -16.14 -2.03
CA SER A 76 -20.22 -15.91 -2.30
C SER A 76 -19.53 -17.19 -2.76
N SER A 77 -18.53 -17.05 -3.64
CA SER A 77 -17.68 -18.15 -4.06
C SER A 77 -16.25 -17.68 -4.30
N VAL A 78 -15.28 -18.46 -3.82
CA VAL A 78 -13.87 -18.25 -4.13
C VAL A 78 -13.55 -18.93 -5.44
N LEU A 79 -12.99 -18.17 -6.38
CA LEU A 79 -12.49 -18.66 -7.66
C LEU A 79 -10.96 -18.63 -7.63
N SER A 80 -10.31 -19.73 -7.98
CA SER A 80 -8.85 -19.84 -7.98
C SER A 80 -8.28 -19.74 -9.40
N ILE A 81 -7.07 -19.22 -9.52
CA ILE A 81 -6.37 -19.12 -10.79
C ILE A 81 -6.15 -20.51 -11.41
N ASN A 82 -6.37 -20.62 -12.71
CA ASN A 82 -6.08 -21.82 -13.50
C ASN A 82 -4.61 -21.83 -13.96
N GLU A 83 -4.11 -23.00 -14.38
CA GLU A 83 -2.83 -23.12 -15.08
C GLU A 83 -2.78 -22.30 -16.38
N GLY A 84 -1.57 -21.92 -16.81
CA GLY A 84 -1.34 -21.18 -18.06
C GLY A 84 -1.58 -19.66 -17.97
N PHE A 85 -1.58 -19.09 -16.76
CA PHE A 85 -1.64 -17.64 -16.57
C PHE A 85 -0.32 -16.95 -16.93
N THR A 86 -0.39 -15.63 -17.08
CA THR A 86 0.76 -14.73 -17.17
C THR A 86 0.66 -13.69 -16.06
N ALA A 87 1.74 -12.96 -15.80
CA ALA A 87 1.77 -11.88 -14.82
C ALA A 87 0.61 -10.86 -14.97
N LYS A 88 0.04 -10.70 -16.17
CA LYS A 88 -1.03 -9.71 -16.44
C LYS A 88 -2.38 -10.30 -16.82
N LYS A 89 -2.44 -11.58 -17.17
CA LYS A 89 -3.68 -12.22 -17.63
C LYS A 89 -3.83 -13.57 -16.97
N ALA A 90 -4.99 -13.79 -16.39
CA ALA A 90 -5.34 -15.00 -15.67
C ALA A 90 -6.77 -15.42 -15.99
N THR A 91 -7.07 -16.70 -15.78
CA THR A 91 -8.45 -17.19 -15.75
C THR A 91 -8.70 -17.84 -14.40
N PHE A 92 -9.82 -17.52 -13.77
CA PHE A 92 -10.22 -18.05 -12.47
C PHE A 92 -11.37 -19.03 -12.65
N SER A 93 -11.36 -20.15 -11.92
CA SER A 93 -12.48 -21.10 -11.92
C SER A 93 -12.94 -21.45 -10.51
N GLY A 94 -14.23 -21.71 -10.39
CA GLY A 94 -14.84 -22.11 -9.13
C GLY A 94 -16.34 -22.31 -9.29
N LYS A 95 -17.06 -22.39 -8.16
CA LYS A 95 -18.52 -22.52 -8.19
C LYS A 95 -19.15 -21.18 -8.59
N PRO A 96 -20.30 -21.17 -9.27
CA PRO A 96 -21.03 -19.93 -9.52
C PRO A 96 -21.50 -19.32 -8.20
N ALA A 97 -21.39 -18.00 -8.11
CA ALA A 97 -22.21 -17.20 -7.20
C ALA A 97 -23.59 -16.97 -7.84
N THR A 98 -24.64 -16.83 -7.03
CA THR A 98 -25.98 -16.45 -7.49
C THR A 98 -26.20 -14.96 -7.30
N GLY A 99 -27.13 -14.36 -8.05
CA GLY A 99 -27.50 -12.95 -7.94
C GLY A 99 -27.49 -12.24 -9.29
N ASP A 100 -27.92 -10.97 -9.27
CA ASP A 100 -28.00 -10.11 -10.47
C ASP A 100 -26.93 -9.00 -10.48
N VAL A 101 -26.32 -8.75 -9.32
CA VAL A 101 -25.26 -7.77 -9.12
C VAL A 101 -24.16 -8.43 -8.30
N PHE A 102 -22.93 -8.30 -8.78
CA PHE A 102 -21.77 -8.97 -8.24
C PHE A 102 -20.69 -7.96 -7.80
N SER A 103 -19.88 -8.41 -6.85
CA SER A 103 -18.60 -7.81 -6.51
C SER A 103 -17.48 -8.83 -6.66
N ILE A 104 -16.30 -8.37 -7.03
CA ILE A 104 -15.08 -9.17 -7.08
C ILE A 104 -14.09 -8.55 -6.10
N VAL A 105 -13.63 -9.34 -5.14
CA VAL A 105 -12.66 -8.92 -4.12
C VAL A 105 -11.36 -9.70 -4.27
N TYR A 106 -10.24 -9.00 -4.18
CA TYR A 106 -8.90 -9.58 -4.05
C TYR A 106 -8.22 -9.07 -2.77
N PRO A 107 -7.52 -9.93 -2.00
CA PRO A 107 -7.33 -11.36 -2.24
C PRO A 107 -8.61 -12.18 -1.98
N GLY A 108 -8.72 -13.34 -2.62
CA GLY A 108 -9.91 -14.20 -2.51
C GLY A 108 -10.16 -14.81 -1.13
N SER A 109 -9.22 -14.66 -0.20
CA SER A 109 -9.37 -14.98 1.22
C SER A 109 -10.24 -13.99 1.98
N MET A 110 -10.49 -12.79 1.43
CA MET A 110 -11.26 -11.74 2.08
C MET A 110 -12.67 -11.63 1.49
N ASN A 111 -13.65 -11.27 2.33
CA ASN A 111 -14.92 -10.72 1.88
C ASN A 111 -14.91 -9.18 1.93
N LEU A 112 -15.98 -8.53 1.48
CA LEU A 112 -16.05 -7.08 1.47
C LEU A 112 -16.03 -6.44 2.89
N PRO A 113 -16.83 -6.92 3.87
CA PRO A 113 -16.70 -6.48 5.26
C PRO A 113 -15.30 -6.62 5.87
N ASP A 114 -14.60 -7.73 5.61
CA ASP A 114 -13.25 -7.97 6.12
C ASP A 114 -12.28 -6.95 5.52
N LEU A 115 -12.43 -6.66 4.23
CA LEU A 115 -11.61 -5.68 3.53
C LEU A 115 -11.86 -4.26 4.05
N GLU A 116 -13.12 -3.91 4.34
CA GLU A 116 -13.53 -2.63 4.94
C GLU A 116 -13.03 -2.46 6.38
N ALA A 117 -12.89 -3.56 7.11
CA ALA A 117 -12.40 -3.57 8.49
C ALA A 117 -10.86 -3.51 8.61
N LEU A 118 -10.11 -3.58 7.50
CA LEU A 118 -8.65 -3.43 7.54
C LEU A 118 -8.23 -2.09 8.13
N SER A 119 -7.24 -2.13 9.02
CA SER A 119 -6.61 -0.96 9.62
C SER A 119 -5.16 -0.83 9.15
N PHE A 120 -4.76 0.41 8.88
CA PHE A 120 -3.43 0.82 8.44
C PHE A 120 -2.79 1.83 9.40
N ALA A 121 -3.44 2.12 10.54
CA ALA A 121 -2.92 3.04 11.54
C ALA A 121 -1.60 2.57 12.17
N GLU A 122 -1.46 1.25 12.38
CA GLU A 122 -0.25 0.62 12.88
C GLU A 122 0.13 -0.58 12.03
N GLN A 123 1.36 -0.57 11.52
CA GLN A 123 1.88 -1.57 10.60
C GLN A 123 3.25 -2.06 11.08
N ALA A 124 3.74 -3.15 10.49
CA ALA A 124 5.08 -3.66 10.75
C ALA A 124 5.76 -4.09 9.45
N GLN A 125 7.00 -3.67 9.25
CA GLN A 125 7.88 -4.14 8.19
C GLN A 125 9.09 -4.85 8.80
N LYS A 126 9.58 -5.91 8.16
CA LYS A 126 10.64 -6.76 8.74
C LYS A 126 11.99 -6.05 8.84
N SER A 127 12.31 -5.19 7.89
CA SER A 127 13.56 -4.44 7.86
C SER A 127 13.40 -3.10 7.16
N ALA A 128 14.39 -2.22 7.29
CA ALA A 128 14.45 -1.02 6.47
C ALA A 128 14.33 -1.39 4.97
N SER A 129 13.47 -0.70 4.24
CA SER A 129 13.12 -0.96 2.83
C SER A 129 12.31 -2.23 2.53
N SER A 130 11.97 -3.06 3.52
CA SER A 130 11.14 -4.26 3.31
C SER A 130 9.75 -3.89 2.80
N LYS A 131 9.23 -4.73 1.89
CA LYS A 131 7.89 -4.61 1.29
C LYS A 131 6.99 -5.81 1.61
N ASP A 132 7.46 -6.76 2.40
CA ASP A 132 6.80 -8.05 2.65
C ASP A 132 5.40 -7.89 3.28
N HIS A 133 5.18 -6.80 4.02
CA HIS A 133 3.90 -6.50 4.66
C HIS A 133 2.91 -5.81 3.72
N LEU A 134 3.39 -5.29 2.58
CA LEU A 134 2.53 -4.65 1.61
C LEU A 134 1.70 -5.72 0.92
N GLN A 135 0.39 -5.50 0.86
CA GLN A 135 -0.55 -6.40 0.22
C GLN A 135 -1.35 -5.65 -0.81
N TYR A 136 -1.46 -6.21 -2.02
CA TYR A 136 -2.42 -5.69 -2.97
C TYR A 136 -3.81 -6.11 -2.55
N PHE A 137 -4.71 -5.15 -2.42
CA PHE A 137 -6.13 -5.41 -2.24
C PHE A 137 -6.96 -4.52 -3.15
N ALA A 138 -8.05 -5.07 -3.66
CA ALA A 138 -8.93 -4.38 -4.58
C ALA A 138 -10.35 -4.94 -4.53
N ALA A 139 -11.30 -4.08 -4.89
CA ALA A 139 -12.69 -4.45 -5.09
C ALA A 139 -13.26 -3.83 -6.37
N LEU A 140 -13.97 -4.65 -7.15
CA LEU A 140 -14.91 -4.20 -8.16
C LEU A 140 -16.32 -4.44 -7.63
N GLN A 141 -17.19 -3.44 -7.66
CA GLN A 141 -18.54 -3.53 -7.10
C GLN A 141 -19.57 -3.07 -8.13
N GLY A 142 -20.72 -3.75 -8.19
CA GLY A 142 -21.83 -3.36 -9.07
C GLY A 142 -21.86 -4.05 -10.44
N LEU A 143 -21.12 -5.15 -10.61
CA LEU A 143 -21.03 -5.87 -11.88
C LEU A 143 -22.33 -6.60 -12.21
N LYS A 144 -22.84 -6.42 -13.42
CA LYS A 144 -24.00 -7.19 -13.94
C LYS A 144 -23.59 -8.43 -14.74
N SER A 145 -22.33 -8.49 -15.15
CA SER A 145 -21.73 -9.62 -15.86
C SER A 145 -20.34 -9.89 -15.30
N ILE A 146 -19.97 -11.16 -15.23
CA ILE A 146 -18.75 -11.64 -14.59
C ILE A 146 -17.92 -12.54 -15.51
N SER A 147 -18.16 -12.52 -16.83
CA SER A 147 -17.36 -13.32 -17.78
C SER A 147 -15.89 -12.87 -17.83
N SER A 148 -15.66 -11.57 -17.61
CA SER A 148 -14.33 -10.98 -17.59
C SER A 148 -14.29 -9.71 -16.75
N PHE A 149 -13.14 -9.39 -16.16
CA PHE A 149 -12.91 -8.14 -15.46
C PHE A 149 -11.48 -7.61 -15.57
N GLU A 150 -11.31 -6.33 -15.25
CA GLU A 150 -10.02 -5.67 -15.09
C GLU A 150 -10.07 -4.77 -13.86
N PHE A 151 -9.05 -4.85 -13.00
CA PHE A 151 -8.88 -3.95 -11.86
C PHE A 151 -8.39 -2.58 -12.33
N SER A 152 -9.30 -1.80 -12.91
CA SER A 152 -9.01 -0.51 -13.54
C SER A 152 -10.21 0.43 -13.39
N PRO A 153 -9.99 1.71 -13.04
CA PRO A 153 -11.07 2.70 -12.97
C PRO A 153 -11.82 2.85 -14.30
N ALA A 154 -11.08 2.86 -15.42
CA ALA A 154 -11.65 3.05 -16.75
C ALA A 154 -12.51 1.85 -17.18
N TRP A 155 -12.04 0.63 -16.89
CA TRP A 155 -12.79 -0.59 -17.17
C TRP A 155 -14.06 -0.66 -16.32
N ALA A 156 -13.95 -0.39 -15.01
CA ALA A 156 -15.08 -0.41 -14.09
C ALA A 156 -16.17 0.58 -14.53
N GLY A 157 -15.80 1.83 -14.82
CA GLY A 157 -16.75 2.85 -15.29
C GLY A 157 -17.47 2.44 -16.58
N SER A 158 -16.75 1.84 -17.53
CA SER A 158 -17.34 1.34 -18.79
C SER A 158 -18.30 0.15 -18.59
N ASN A 159 -18.18 -0.58 -17.48
CA ASN A 159 -19.00 -1.74 -17.14
C ASN A 159 -20.03 -1.43 -16.04
N GLY A 160 -20.26 -0.16 -15.72
CA GLY A 160 -21.22 0.27 -14.70
C GLY A 160 -20.85 -0.17 -13.27
N ALA A 161 -19.57 -0.44 -13.04
CA ALA A 161 -19.02 -0.84 -11.75
C ALA A 161 -18.16 0.27 -11.13
N THR A 162 -17.90 0.13 -9.84
CA THR A 162 -16.95 0.97 -9.10
C THR A 162 -15.70 0.16 -8.77
N PHE A 163 -14.53 0.75 -8.96
CA PHE A 163 -13.25 0.17 -8.60
C PHE A 163 -12.67 0.87 -7.37
N LYS A 164 -12.16 0.09 -6.42
CA LYS A 164 -11.45 0.56 -5.24
C LYS A 164 -10.17 -0.25 -5.05
N GLN A 165 -9.07 0.40 -4.68
CA GLN A 165 -7.80 -0.26 -4.36
C GLN A 165 -6.99 0.58 -3.37
N GLY A 166 -6.22 -0.08 -2.50
CA GLY A 166 -5.33 0.61 -1.55
C GLY A 166 -4.16 1.32 -2.23
N GLY A 167 -3.63 2.36 -1.61
CA GLY A 167 -2.35 2.98 -1.98
C GLY A 167 -1.22 2.60 -1.02
N VAL A 168 -0.03 3.14 -1.25
CA VAL A 168 1.04 3.15 -0.23
C VAL A 168 1.72 4.52 -0.14
N ILE A 169 2.38 4.76 0.98
CA ILE A 169 3.32 5.86 1.16
C ILE A 169 4.73 5.28 1.24
N LYS A 170 5.65 5.84 0.46
CA LYS A 170 7.09 5.59 0.58
C LYS A 170 7.72 6.79 1.27
N ILE A 171 8.38 6.55 2.38
CA ILE A 171 9.22 7.54 3.06
C ILE A 171 10.66 7.20 2.71
N SER A 172 11.37 8.15 2.12
CA SER A 172 12.81 8.07 1.87
C SER A 172 13.50 9.17 2.66
N ALA A 173 14.33 8.80 3.62
CA ALA A 173 15.03 9.74 4.47
C ALA A 173 16.52 9.42 4.54
N ILE A 174 17.33 10.46 4.76
CA ILE A 174 18.69 10.28 5.29
C ILE A 174 18.63 10.61 6.77
N MET A 175 19.00 9.66 7.63
CA MET A 175 18.97 9.86 9.08
C MET A 175 20.21 10.64 9.55
N PRO A 176 20.11 11.40 10.65
CA PRO A 176 21.26 12.13 11.20
C PRO A 176 22.44 11.23 11.57
N ALA A 177 23.65 11.81 11.51
CA ALA A 177 24.88 11.12 11.88
C ALA A 177 24.79 10.53 13.30
N GLY A 178 25.28 9.30 13.47
CA GLY A 178 25.18 8.55 14.73
C GLY A 178 23.88 7.75 14.91
N THR A 179 22.87 7.93 14.04
CA THR A 179 21.71 7.05 14.03
C THR A 179 22.10 5.70 13.44
N GLU A 180 22.07 4.63 14.24
CA GLU A 180 22.41 3.28 13.77
C GLU A 180 21.16 2.42 13.49
N LYS A 181 20.05 2.72 14.16
CA LYS A 181 18.83 1.93 14.08
C LYS A 181 17.59 2.82 14.16
N VAL A 182 16.57 2.51 13.36
CA VAL A 182 15.22 3.11 13.45
C VAL A 182 14.18 2.01 13.65
N ASN A 183 13.48 2.03 14.77
CA ASN A 183 12.51 0.99 15.16
C ASN A 183 11.08 1.32 14.74
N ARG A 184 10.77 2.58 14.46
CA ARG A 184 9.43 3.01 14.05
C ARG A 184 9.51 4.31 13.27
N VAL A 185 8.65 4.42 12.27
CA VAL A 185 8.38 5.67 11.56
C VAL A 185 6.90 6.01 11.71
N THR A 186 6.59 7.24 12.08
CA THR A 186 5.21 7.74 12.22
C THR A 186 5.04 9.05 11.47
N ILE A 187 4.01 9.17 10.65
CA ILE A 187 3.56 10.46 10.11
C ILE A 187 2.40 10.92 10.98
N LYS A 188 2.46 12.14 11.49
CA LYS A 188 1.43 12.76 12.33
C LYS A 188 0.97 14.08 11.74
N ALA A 189 -0.26 14.46 12.03
CA ALA A 189 -0.79 15.80 11.82
C ALA A 189 -1.43 16.29 13.12
N SER A 190 -1.72 17.59 13.22
CA SER A 190 -2.42 18.16 14.38
C SER A 190 -3.92 17.82 14.44
N ALA A 191 -4.47 17.26 13.36
CA ALA A 191 -5.86 16.86 13.23
C ALA A 191 -5.98 15.61 12.33
N PRO A 192 -7.07 14.84 12.41
CA PRO A 192 -7.27 13.69 11.55
C PRO A 192 -7.33 14.06 10.06
N VAL A 193 -6.37 13.56 9.29
CA VAL A 193 -6.26 13.82 7.84
C VAL A 193 -5.99 12.56 7.03
N PHE A 194 -5.84 11.40 7.68
CA PHE A 194 -5.63 10.11 7.04
C PHE A 194 -6.81 9.20 7.32
N HIS A 195 -7.27 8.40 6.37
CA HIS A 195 -8.11 7.26 6.70
C HIS A 195 -7.28 6.21 7.46
N SER A 196 -7.80 5.73 8.59
CA SER A 196 -7.13 4.73 9.42
C SER A 196 -7.21 3.32 8.83
N GLY A 197 -8.00 3.12 7.77
CA GLY A 197 -8.37 1.84 7.20
C GLY A 197 -9.18 2.02 5.92
N ASN A 198 -9.80 0.95 5.43
CA ASN A 198 -10.72 1.04 4.27
C ASN A 198 -12.13 1.52 4.64
N GLY A 199 -12.48 1.59 5.93
CA GLY A 199 -13.68 2.29 6.39
C GLY A 199 -13.54 3.81 6.30
N ASP A 200 -14.55 4.54 6.78
CA ASP A 200 -14.58 6.02 6.77
C ASP A 200 -13.90 6.65 8.01
N ALA A 201 -13.29 5.82 8.87
CA ALA A 201 -12.65 6.30 10.09
C ALA A 201 -11.36 7.06 9.76
N MET A 202 -11.21 8.26 10.33
CA MET A 202 -10.03 9.10 10.16
C MET A 202 -9.09 8.99 11.37
N THR A 203 -7.80 9.21 11.14
CA THR A 203 -6.72 9.27 12.14
C THR A 203 -5.81 10.45 11.84
N ASP A 204 -5.19 10.99 12.88
CA ASP A 204 -4.15 12.02 12.82
C ASP A 204 -2.75 11.42 12.68
N ALA A 205 -2.61 10.10 12.81
CA ALA A 205 -1.33 9.40 12.71
C ALA A 205 -1.44 8.05 12.02
N ILE A 206 -0.40 7.73 11.24
CA ILE A 206 -0.15 6.40 10.67
C ILE A 206 1.32 6.02 10.96
N SER A 207 1.55 4.76 11.32
CA SER A 207 2.87 4.31 11.75
C SER A 207 3.25 2.94 11.20
N VAL A 208 4.55 2.74 11.02
CA VAL A 208 5.15 1.44 10.69
C VAL A 208 6.30 1.15 11.66
N ALA A 209 6.20 0.04 12.37
CA ALA A 209 7.29 -0.54 13.14
C ALA A 209 8.28 -1.22 12.18
N ILE A 210 9.58 -1.11 12.48
CA ILE A 210 10.66 -1.73 11.71
C ILE A 210 11.40 -2.69 12.64
N GLU A 211 11.22 -3.99 12.42
CA GLU A 211 11.77 -5.02 13.32
C GLU A 211 13.31 -5.01 13.31
N ASP A 212 13.90 -5.15 12.12
CA ASP A 212 15.32 -4.90 11.87
C ASP A 212 15.53 -3.51 11.24
N GLY A 213 15.53 -2.52 12.12
CA GLY A 213 15.77 -1.12 11.79
C GLY A 213 17.21 -0.72 11.46
N THR A 214 18.13 -1.68 11.33
CA THR A 214 19.57 -1.37 11.16
C THR A 214 19.79 -0.57 9.90
N LEU A 215 20.45 0.59 10.03
CA LEU A 215 20.68 1.49 8.90
C LEU A 215 21.98 1.15 8.16
N PRO A 216 22.01 1.32 6.83
CA PRO A 216 23.25 1.28 6.05
C PRO A 216 24.21 2.41 6.44
N ALA A 217 25.46 2.33 5.96
CA ALA A 217 26.52 3.29 6.29
C ALA A 217 26.21 4.74 5.87
N ASP A 218 25.44 4.92 4.79
CA ASP A 218 24.96 6.20 4.28
C ASP A 218 23.72 6.73 5.02
N LYS A 219 23.25 6.00 6.05
CA LYS A 219 22.11 6.36 6.90
C LYS A 219 20.79 6.47 6.15
N ALA A 220 20.70 5.87 4.96
CA ALA A 220 19.47 5.84 4.19
C ALA A 220 18.39 4.99 4.89
N LEU A 221 17.23 5.58 5.11
CA LEU A 221 16.03 4.94 5.62
C LEU A 221 14.97 4.91 4.52
N THR A 222 14.39 3.73 4.27
CA THR A 222 13.14 3.61 3.51
C THR A 222 12.09 2.90 4.36
N ALA A 223 10.93 3.54 4.49
CA ALA A 223 9.77 2.97 5.17
C ALA A 223 8.56 2.96 4.23
N TRP A 224 7.77 1.88 4.29
CA TRP A 224 6.58 1.70 3.46
C TRP A 224 5.34 1.57 4.34
N LEU A 225 4.32 2.37 4.05
CA LEU A 225 3.04 2.33 4.76
C LEU A 225 1.92 2.03 3.76
N MET A 226 1.13 1.01 4.02
CA MET A 226 -0.18 0.84 3.39
C MET A 226 -1.09 2.03 3.72
N THR A 227 -1.93 2.40 2.75
CA THR A 227 -2.96 3.43 2.91
C THR A 227 -4.29 2.91 2.40
N SER A 228 -5.36 3.59 2.78
CA SER A 228 -6.72 3.22 2.40
C SER A 228 -6.95 3.23 0.89
N TRP A 229 -8.09 2.68 0.49
CA TRP A 229 -8.63 2.87 -0.86
C TRP A 229 -9.37 4.21 -1.08
N HIS A 230 -9.28 5.13 -0.12
CA HIS A 230 -9.81 6.48 -0.20
C HIS A 230 -8.69 7.48 -0.50
N ASP A 231 -9.02 8.55 -1.20
CA ASP A 231 -8.10 9.68 -1.35
C ASP A 231 -8.11 10.51 -0.05
N ASP A 232 -6.94 10.72 0.55
CA ASP A 232 -6.79 11.59 1.72
C ASP A 232 -6.36 12.99 1.29
N ALA A 233 -7.27 13.97 1.41
CA ALA A 233 -6.97 15.37 1.14
C ALA A 233 -6.32 16.03 2.36
N ILE A 234 -5.10 16.53 2.19
CA ILE A 234 -4.35 17.25 3.21
C ILE A 234 -4.35 18.74 2.83
N PRO A 235 -5.01 19.62 3.61
CA PRO A 235 -5.09 21.05 3.31
C PRO A 235 -3.73 21.76 3.30
N ALA A 236 -3.62 22.83 2.52
CA ALA A 236 -2.50 23.76 2.59
C ALA A 236 -2.39 24.36 4.01
N GLY A 237 -1.17 24.60 4.47
CA GLY A 237 -0.86 25.07 5.81
C GLY A 237 -0.83 23.97 6.88
N THR A 238 -1.22 22.73 6.55
CA THR A 238 -1.08 21.60 7.47
C THR A 238 0.41 21.31 7.71
N THR A 239 0.81 21.23 8.98
CA THR A 239 2.12 20.70 9.37
C THR A 239 2.00 19.20 9.59
N LEU A 240 2.68 18.43 8.75
CA LEU A 240 2.92 17.01 8.98
C LEU A 240 4.21 16.85 9.77
N GLN A 241 4.17 16.08 10.85
CA GLN A 241 5.34 15.74 11.62
C GLN A 241 5.72 14.29 11.36
N LEU A 242 6.91 14.09 10.81
CA LEU A 242 7.52 12.78 10.69
C LEU A 242 8.33 12.49 11.96
N VAL A 243 8.10 11.33 12.57
CA VAL A 243 8.83 10.87 13.77
C VAL A 243 9.52 9.56 13.45
N ALA A 244 10.84 9.51 13.57
CA ALA A 244 11.65 8.31 13.49
C ALA A 244 12.21 7.97 14.89
N ALA A 245 11.69 6.90 15.49
CA ALA A 245 12.14 6.42 16.78
C ALA A 245 13.39 5.54 16.62
N ALA A 246 14.45 5.86 17.34
CA ALA A 246 15.78 5.26 17.24
C ALA A 246 16.31 4.87 18.63
N GLY A 247 15.83 3.75 19.18
CA GLY A 247 16.11 3.41 20.59
C GLY A 247 15.43 4.38 21.55
N ASP A 248 16.21 5.04 22.40
CA ASP A 248 15.74 6.06 23.35
C ASP A 248 15.54 7.45 22.70
N ASP A 249 16.08 7.63 21.50
CA ASP A 249 15.98 8.87 20.74
C ASP A 249 14.73 8.91 19.86
N ASN A 250 14.19 10.12 19.67
CA ASN A 250 13.17 10.41 18.66
C ASN A 250 13.63 11.56 17.78
N TRP A 251 13.78 11.28 16.50
CA TRP A 251 14.06 12.27 15.48
C TRP A 251 12.75 12.76 14.86
N LEU A 252 12.58 14.06 14.78
CA LEU A 252 11.40 14.73 14.27
C LEU A 252 11.76 15.57 13.06
N CYS A 253 10.86 15.63 12.10
CA CYS A 253 10.92 16.53 10.96
C CYS A 253 9.53 17.12 10.75
N ASP A 254 9.43 18.44 10.78
CA ASP A 254 8.18 19.15 10.53
C ASP A 254 8.11 19.60 9.06
N LEU A 255 7.03 19.24 8.39
CA LEU A 255 6.78 19.48 6.98
C LEU A 255 5.51 20.31 6.85
N THR A 256 5.67 21.61 6.64
CA THR A 256 4.52 22.49 6.40
C THR A 256 4.17 22.47 4.92
N LEU A 257 2.95 22.03 4.60
CA LEU A 257 2.49 21.97 3.22
C LEU A 257 2.14 23.37 2.71
N ALA A 258 2.93 23.92 1.80
CA ALA A 258 2.62 25.22 1.17
C ALA A 258 1.34 25.17 0.31
N GLU A 259 1.04 24.01 -0.27
CA GLU A 259 -0.13 23.75 -1.09
C GLU A 259 -0.85 22.48 -0.60
N ALA A 260 -2.14 22.38 -0.90
CA ALA A 260 -2.89 21.18 -0.59
C ALA A 260 -2.30 19.97 -1.33
N LYS A 261 -2.22 18.83 -0.64
CA LYS A 261 -1.78 17.56 -1.21
C LYS A 261 -2.90 16.53 -1.08
N THR A 262 -2.81 15.50 -1.90
CA THR A 262 -3.70 14.34 -1.77
C THR A 262 -2.84 13.09 -1.74
N ILE A 263 -3.00 12.26 -0.72
CA ILE A 263 -2.51 10.88 -0.76
C ILE A 263 -3.52 10.12 -1.59
N LYS A 264 -3.09 9.68 -2.77
CA LYS A 264 -3.97 9.04 -3.76
C LYS A 264 -4.09 7.55 -3.50
N ALA A 265 -5.32 7.06 -3.47
CA ALA A 265 -5.62 5.64 -3.44
C ALA A 265 -5.11 4.97 -4.73
N GLY A 266 -4.48 3.80 -4.61
CA GLY A 266 -3.97 3.06 -5.76
C GLY A 266 -2.65 3.53 -6.35
N PHE A 267 -2.00 4.51 -5.72
CA PHE A 267 -0.68 5.01 -6.11
C PHE A 267 0.33 4.77 -4.99
N VAL A 268 1.63 4.87 -5.30
CA VAL A 268 2.60 5.20 -4.28
C VAL A 268 2.83 6.70 -4.20
N ASN A 269 2.67 7.18 -2.97
CA ASN A 269 2.82 8.56 -2.58
C ASN A 269 4.20 8.69 -1.91
N SER A 270 5.10 9.47 -2.50
CA SER A 270 6.48 9.55 -2.04
C SER A 270 6.71 10.78 -1.17
N LEU A 271 7.44 10.60 -0.08
CA LEU A 271 7.93 11.66 0.78
C LEU A 271 9.45 11.52 0.94
N SER A 272 10.19 12.60 0.69
CA SER A 272 11.64 12.62 0.76
C SER A 272 12.13 13.61 1.81
N ILE A 273 13.06 13.18 2.68
CA ILE A 273 13.55 13.94 3.83
C ILE A 273 15.07 13.94 3.85
N ALA A 274 15.67 15.12 3.84
CA ALA A 274 17.12 15.30 3.96
C ALA A 274 17.58 15.24 5.44
N ALA A 275 18.88 15.03 5.64
CA ALA A 275 19.46 14.79 6.97
C ALA A 275 19.37 16.00 7.91
N ASP A 276 19.49 17.20 7.35
CA ASP A 276 19.40 18.51 7.99
C ASP A 276 17.99 18.89 8.47
N ASN A 277 16.96 18.23 7.93
CA ASN A 277 15.56 18.47 8.31
C ASN A 277 15.15 17.83 9.64
N TRP A 278 16.03 17.02 10.24
CA TRP A 278 15.74 16.32 11.49
C TRP A 278 16.19 17.10 12.72
N TYR A 279 15.42 16.98 13.80
CA TYR A 279 15.80 17.44 15.14
C TYR A 279 15.38 16.42 16.20
N ASN A 280 16.06 16.39 17.34
CA ASN A 280 15.76 15.43 18.41
C ASN A 280 15.07 16.12 19.59
N THR A 281 13.85 15.68 19.94
CA THR A 281 13.07 16.25 21.06
C THR A 281 13.51 15.81 22.45
N GLY A 282 14.37 14.79 22.55
CA GLY A 282 14.98 14.39 23.83
C GLY A 282 16.08 15.36 24.26
N ARG A 283 16.66 16.11 23.32
CA ARG A 283 17.78 17.03 23.56
C ARG A 283 17.34 18.34 24.22
N TYR A 284 16.14 18.83 23.90
CA TYR A 284 15.62 20.10 24.38
C TYR A 284 14.24 19.94 25.02
N SER A 285 13.82 20.89 25.86
CA SER A 285 12.53 20.84 26.55
C SER A 285 11.34 21.17 25.64
N GLY A 286 11.59 21.44 24.36
CA GLY A 286 10.61 21.73 23.32
C GLY A 286 11.24 22.44 22.14
N GLY A 287 10.45 22.72 21.10
CA GLY A 287 10.87 23.45 19.90
C GLY A 287 11.44 22.58 18.78
N ALA A 288 11.62 23.20 17.62
CA ALA A 288 12.11 22.58 16.38
C ALA A 288 13.37 23.28 15.81
N GLY A 289 13.95 24.25 16.54
CA GLY A 289 15.13 25.00 16.10
C GLY A 289 14.85 26.04 15.01
N THR A 290 13.58 26.32 14.69
CA THR A 290 13.16 27.35 13.73
C THR A 290 12.82 28.66 14.43
N GLU A 291 12.73 29.76 13.69
CA GLU A 291 12.37 31.07 14.28
C GLU A 291 11.01 31.03 14.98
N ALA A 292 10.03 30.38 14.36
CA ALA A 292 8.68 30.21 14.90
C ALA A 292 8.60 29.22 16.07
N SER A 293 9.58 28.30 16.18
CA SER A 293 9.61 27.24 17.18
C SER A 293 11.06 26.98 17.63
N PRO A 294 11.67 27.90 18.41
CA PRO A 294 13.05 27.77 18.85
C PRO A 294 13.21 26.62 19.84
N TRP A 295 14.35 25.95 19.84
CA TRP A 295 14.65 24.92 20.85
C TRP A 295 14.71 25.54 22.25
N ILE A 296 14.01 24.92 23.21
CA ILE A 296 13.88 25.43 24.57
C ILE A 296 14.89 24.74 25.49
N ILE A 297 15.79 25.52 26.06
CA ILE A 297 16.83 25.05 26.98
C ILE A 297 16.40 25.40 28.41
N THR A 298 16.22 24.38 29.25
CA THR A 298 15.87 24.55 30.68
C THR A 298 16.87 23.91 31.63
N LYS A 299 17.82 23.12 31.13
CA LYS A 299 18.87 22.45 31.91
C LYS A 299 20.24 22.59 31.27
N SER A 300 21.29 22.47 32.06
CA SER A 300 22.66 22.70 31.60
C SER A 300 23.20 21.59 30.69
N GLU A 301 22.71 20.36 30.80
CA GLU A 301 23.07 19.28 29.88
C GLU A 301 22.61 19.57 28.44
N GLN A 302 21.47 20.25 28.28
CA GLN A 302 20.88 20.55 26.98
C GLN A 302 21.72 21.56 26.19
N MET A 303 22.49 22.39 26.89
CA MET A 303 23.42 23.31 26.26
C MET A 303 24.46 22.54 25.43
N LEU A 304 24.90 21.35 25.87
CA LEU A 304 25.95 20.57 25.19
C LEU A 304 25.52 20.11 23.78
N TYR A 305 24.22 19.95 23.56
CA TYR A 305 23.68 19.56 22.26
C TYR A 305 23.73 20.70 21.23
N ILE A 306 23.84 21.97 21.64
CA ILE A 306 23.85 23.11 20.71
C ILE A 306 24.91 22.89 19.64
N LYS A 307 26.12 22.50 20.02
CA LYS A 307 27.22 22.28 19.08
C LYS A 307 26.91 21.18 18.05
N GLU A 308 26.23 20.13 18.47
CA GLU A 308 25.86 19.00 17.60
C GLU A 308 24.73 19.37 16.64
N ASP A 309 23.83 20.26 17.06
CA ASP A 309 22.65 20.66 16.29
C ASP A 309 22.87 21.93 15.45
N LEU A 310 24.09 22.48 15.44
CA LEU A 310 24.48 23.52 14.49
C LEU A 310 24.72 22.91 13.11
N VAL A 311 24.00 23.41 12.12
CA VAL A 311 24.15 23.03 10.71
C VAL A 311 24.85 24.16 9.97
N ALA A 312 25.83 23.83 9.14
CA ALA A 312 26.55 24.83 8.33
C ALA A 312 25.56 25.56 7.39
N ASP A 313 25.73 26.87 7.27
CA ASP A 313 24.93 27.75 6.41
C ASP A 313 23.42 27.85 6.74
N GLU A 314 22.99 27.38 7.92
CA GLU A 314 21.62 27.52 8.42
C GLU A 314 21.54 28.28 9.74
N ILE A 315 20.49 29.07 9.92
CA ILE A 315 20.19 29.73 11.20
C ILE A 315 19.34 28.78 12.05
N ARG A 316 19.87 28.40 13.21
CA ARG A 316 19.14 27.64 14.24
C ARG A 316 18.82 28.54 15.44
N TYR A 317 17.59 28.44 15.92
CA TYR A 317 17.07 29.30 16.98
C TYR A 317 16.97 28.57 18.31
N PHE A 318 17.55 29.14 19.35
CA PHE A 318 17.56 28.62 20.71
C PHE A 318 17.00 29.67 21.67
N LYS A 319 16.25 29.22 22.67
CA LYS A 319 15.67 30.08 23.70
C LYS A 319 15.87 29.46 25.08
N LEU A 320 16.39 30.27 26.02
CA LEU A 320 16.42 29.88 27.43
C LEU A 320 15.00 29.93 27.99
N GLY A 321 14.55 28.80 28.52
CA GLY A 321 13.26 28.64 29.21
C GLY A 321 13.37 28.67 30.73
N ALA A 322 14.58 28.59 31.28
CA ALA A 322 14.90 28.73 32.69
C ALA A 322 16.33 29.28 32.85
N ASP A 323 16.68 29.70 34.06
CA ASP A 323 18.09 29.98 34.41
C ASP A 323 18.90 28.69 34.33
N ILE A 324 20.10 28.77 33.75
CA ILE A 324 20.96 27.60 33.50
C ILE A 324 22.19 27.64 34.40
N ASP A 325 22.28 26.69 35.34
CA ASP A 325 23.47 26.50 36.17
C ASP A 325 24.46 25.55 35.48
N MET A 326 25.54 26.11 34.94
CA MET A 326 26.61 25.36 34.26
C MET A 326 27.74 24.92 35.20
N SER A 327 27.64 25.12 36.52
CA SER A 327 28.74 24.87 37.47
C SER A 327 29.24 23.42 37.51
N GLY A 328 28.40 22.45 37.10
CA GLY A 328 28.73 21.03 37.02
C GLY A 328 29.10 20.52 35.62
N ILE A 329 29.04 21.38 34.59
CA ILE A 329 29.34 20.98 33.21
C ILE A 329 30.85 21.03 32.96
N SER A 330 31.38 19.96 32.39
CA SER A 330 32.76 19.90 31.90
C SER A 330 32.75 19.59 30.40
N GLY A 331 33.68 20.17 29.64
CA GLY A 331 33.82 19.90 28.21
C GLY A 331 32.94 20.74 27.26
N TRP A 332 32.66 22.00 27.62
CA TRP A 332 32.06 22.99 26.72
C TRP A 332 32.99 23.33 25.54
#